data_AF-A0A166VLA9-F1
#
_entry.id   AF-A0A166VLA9-F1
#
_cell.length_a   1.000
_cell.length_b   1.000
_cell.length_c   1.000
_cell.angle_alpha   90.00
_cell.angle_beta   90.00
_cell.angle_gamma   90.00
#
_symmetry.space_group_name_H-M   'P 1'
#
loop_
_entity.id
_entity.type
_entity.pdbx_description
1 polymer ?
#
loop_
_entity_poly.entity_id
_entity_poly.type
_entity_poly.pdbx_seq_one_letter_code
_entity_poly.pdbx_strand_id
1 'polypeptide(L)'
;MPDEWAAVNESLQRLKTLCNEQKLEEALKLVKELDNSLRAQLQLSGWQQDEHLRTIVIDAYETLSQLSEKLTTKKKEVASELKNSISNKKKINAYKSL
;
A
#
# COMPACT_ATOMS: atom_id res chain seq x y z
N MET A 1 21.93 5.67 -13.07
CA MET A 1 20.79 4.75 -13.27
C MET A 1 20.64 3.70 -12.16
N PRO A 2 21.68 3.02 -11.64
CA PRO A 2 21.47 2.09 -10.50
C PRO A 2 21.04 2.79 -9.20
N ASP A 3 21.52 4.02 -8.94
CA ASP A 3 21.14 4.80 -7.74
C ASP A 3 19.65 5.17 -7.69
N GLU A 4 19.01 5.37 -8.83
CA GLU A 4 17.61 5.81 -8.88
C GLU A 4 16.66 4.64 -8.58
N TRP A 5 17.00 3.43 -9.02
CA TRP A 5 16.28 2.21 -8.66
C TRP A 5 16.52 1.79 -7.21
N ALA A 6 17.69 2.07 -6.66
CA ALA A 6 17.95 1.91 -5.23
C ALA A 6 17.02 2.81 -4.40
N ALA A 7 16.84 4.07 -4.79
CA ALA A 7 15.92 5.00 -4.11
C ALA A 7 14.45 4.53 -4.21
N VAL A 8 14.03 3.96 -5.34
CA VAL A 8 12.70 3.33 -5.49
C VAL A 8 12.54 2.16 -4.52
N ASN A 9 13.54 1.29 -4.42
CA ASN A 9 13.50 0.14 -3.52
C ASN A 9 13.45 0.57 -2.04
N GLU A 10 14.26 1.55 -1.65
CA GLU A 10 14.19 2.12 -0.29
C GLU A 10 12.81 2.69 0.03
N SER A 11 12.21 3.40 -0.93
CA SER A 11 10.88 3.96 -0.78
C SER A 11 9.81 2.87 -0.69
N LEU A 12 9.96 1.75 -1.40
CA LEU A 12 9.09 0.57 -1.27
C LEU A 12 9.21 -0.10 0.11
N GLN A 13 10.44 -0.27 0.64
CA GLN A 13 10.63 -0.82 1.98
C GLN A 13 10.07 0.12 3.05
N ARG A 14 10.21 1.43 2.86
CA ARG A 14 9.62 2.43 3.74
C ARG A 14 8.09 2.38 3.69
N LEU A 15 7.51 2.25 2.50
CA LEU A 15 6.06 2.09 2.34
C LEU A 15 5.54 0.84 3.06
N LYS A 16 6.23 -0.29 2.90
CA LYS A 16 5.90 -1.53 3.61
C LYS A 16 5.91 -1.34 5.12
N THR A 17 6.92 -0.64 5.64
CA THR A 17 7.05 -0.31 7.06
C THR A 17 5.87 0.56 7.53
N LEU A 18 5.56 1.66 6.82
CA LEU A 18 4.45 2.55 7.18
C LEU A 18 3.10 1.83 7.17
N CYS A 19 2.87 0.95 6.18
CA CYS A 19 1.67 0.11 6.12
C CYS A 19 1.59 -0.88 7.29
N ASN A 20 2.71 -1.44 7.73
CA ASN A 20 2.76 -2.33 8.90
C ASN A 20 2.54 -1.58 10.22
N GLU A 21 3.06 -0.35 10.32
CA GLU A 21 2.88 0.54 11.47
C GLU A 21 1.51 1.24 11.50
N GLN A 22 0.62 0.95 10.54
CA GLN A 22 -0.70 1.59 10.38
C GLN A 22 -0.65 3.12 10.19
N LYS A 23 0.51 3.66 9.79
CA LYS A 23 0.70 5.09 9.46
C LYS A 23 0.20 5.37 8.04
N LEU A 24 -1.11 5.20 7.84
CA LEU A 24 -1.72 5.18 6.50
C LEU A 24 -1.68 6.52 5.77
N GLU A 25 -1.70 7.65 6.50
CA GLU A 25 -1.60 8.98 5.89
C GLU A 25 -0.20 9.24 5.31
N GLU A 26 0.84 8.85 6.04
CA GLU A 26 2.23 8.93 5.58
C GLU A 26 2.48 7.94 4.45
N ALA A 27 1.95 6.72 4.55
CA ALA A 27 2.00 5.73 3.47
C ALA A 27 1.35 6.27 2.18
N LEU A 28 0.21 6.94 2.28
CA LEU A 28 -0.48 7.52 1.11
C LEU A 28 0.34 8.62 0.42
N LYS A 29 1.03 9.46 1.19
CA LYS A 29 1.94 10.48 0.62
C LYS A 29 3.07 9.81 -0.15
N LEU A 30 3.70 8.81 0.47
CA LEU A 30 4.81 8.08 -0.12
C LEU A 30 4.40 7.31 -1.39
N VAL A 31 3.19 6.74 -1.46
CA VAL A 31 2.67 6.09 -2.68
C VAL A 31 2.63 7.05 -3.86
N LYS A 32 2.21 8.31 -3.65
CA LYS A 32 2.13 9.30 -4.74
C LYS A 32 3.51 9.68 -5.25
N GLU A 33 4.47 9.85 -4.34
CA GLU A 33 5.87 10.10 -4.69
C GLU A 33 6.46 8.91 -5.44
N LEU A 34 6.15 7.69 -5.01
CA LEU A 34 6.60 6.45 -5.63
C LEU A 34 6.01 6.24 -7.04
N ASP A 35 4.73 6.56 -7.26
CA ASP A 35 4.10 6.48 -8.59
C ASP A 35 4.79 7.41 -9.59
N ASN A 36 5.10 8.64 -9.18
CA ASN A 36 5.83 9.59 -10.01
C ASN A 36 7.25 9.09 -10.34
N SER A 37 7.98 8.59 -9.34
CA SER A 37 9.33 8.05 -9.51
C SER A 37 9.35 6.80 -10.40
N LEU A 38 8.42 5.87 -10.21
CA LEU A 38 8.29 4.67 -11.04
C LEU A 38 7.95 5.03 -12.49
N ARG A 39 7.02 5.95 -12.72
CA ARG A 39 6.67 6.40 -14.08
C ARG A 39 7.87 7.04 -14.78
N ALA A 40 8.60 7.91 -14.09
CA ALA A 40 9.80 8.53 -14.64
C ALA A 40 10.85 7.47 -15.01
N GLN A 41 11.11 6.51 -14.13
CA GLN A 41 12.10 5.46 -14.35
C GLN A 41 11.70 4.44 -15.43
N LEU A 42 10.42 4.08 -15.51
CA LEU A 42 9.90 3.16 -16.53
C LEU A 42 9.80 3.81 -17.92
N GLN A 43 9.70 5.13 -18.00
CA GLN A 43 9.74 5.89 -19.26
C GLN A 43 11.15 6.02 -19.83
N LEU A 44 12.20 5.84 -19.02
CA LEU A 44 13.57 5.79 -19.50
C LEU A 44 13.77 4.49 -20.29
N SER A 45 14.03 4.63 -21.59
CA SER A 45 14.34 3.52 -22.48
C SER A 45 15.64 2.83 -22.02
N GLY A 46 15.54 1.58 -21.55
CA GLY A 46 16.71 0.77 -21.19
C GLY A 46 16.46 -0.31 -20.14
N TRP A 47 15.49 -0.12 -19.24
CA TRP A 47 15.18 -1.11 -18.19
C TRP A 47 14.76 -2.47 -18.77
N GLN A 48 14.14 -2.47 -19.95
CA GLN A 48 13.72 -3.69 -20.65
C GLN A 48 14.87 -4.48 -21.26
N GLN A 49 16.09 -3.95 -21.33
CA GLN A 49 17.25 -4.65 -21.88
C GLN A 49 18.18 -5.18 -20.78
N ASP A 50 18.18 -4.53 -19.62
CA ASP A 50 18.94 -4.94 -18.45
C ASP A 50 18.17 -5.93 -17.57
N GLU A 51 18.68 -7.17 -17.44
CA GLU A 51 18.06 -8.22 -16.62
C GLU A 51 17.96 -7.83 -15.15
N HIS A 52 18.96 -7.13 -14.61
CA HIS A 52 18.96 -6.71 -13.22
C HIS A 52 17.86 -5.68 -12.95
N LEU A 53 17.68 -4.72 -13.86
CA LEU A 53 16.59 -3.75 -13.77
C LEU A 53 15.21 -4.40 -13.94
N ARG A 54 15.08 -5.40 -14.83
CA ARG A 54 13.84 -6.19 -14.94
C ARG A 54 13.49 -6.88 -13.61
N THR A 55 14.47 -7.48 -12.94
CA THR A 55 14.25 -8.09 -11.61
C THR A 55 13.76 -7.07 -10.59
N ILE A 56 14.39 -5.89 -10.50
CA ILE A 56 13.98 -4.84 -9.57
C ILE A 56 12.55 -4.37 -9.84
N VAL A 57 12.16 -4.24 -11.11
CA VAL A 57 10.79 -3.87 -11.51
C VAL A 57 9.78 -4.93 -11.09
N ILE A 58 10.12 -6.21 -11.27
CA ILE A 58 9.26 -7.33 -10.86
C ILE A 58 9.10 -7.33 -9.32
N ASP A 59 10.19 -7.20 -8.57
CA ASP A 59 10.17 -7.14 -7.10
C ASP A 59 9.32 -5.96 -6.59
N ALA A 60 9.42 -4.81 -7.27
CA ALA A 60 8.60 -3.63 -6.99
C ALA A 60 7.11 -3.93 -7.21
N TYR A 61 6.76 -4.55 -8.33
CA TYR A 61 5.39 -4.93 -8.64
C TYR A 61 4.82 -5.94 -7.63
N GLU A 62 5.60 -6.96 -7.26
CA GLU A 62 5.18 -7.96 -6.28
C GLU A 62 4.94 -7.33 -4.91
N THR A 63 5.85 -6.44 -4.48
CA THR A 63 5.73 -5.72 -3.21
C THR A 63 4.45 -4.86 -3.18
N LEU A 64 4.17 -4.11 -4.25
CA LEU A 64 2.96 -3.30 -4.36
C LEU A 64 1.69 -4.14 -4.38
N SER A 65 1.72 -5.28 -5.07
CA SER A 65 0.59 -6.21 -5.15
C SER A 65 0.24 -6.79 -3.77
N GLN A 66 1.25 -7.27 -3.02
CA GLN A 66 1.07 -7.79 -1.67
C GLN A 66 0.51 -6.72 -0.71
N LEU A 67 1.01 -5.48 -0.80
CA LEU A 67 0.52 -4.36 0.01
C LEU A 67 -0.94 -4.02 -0.32
N SER A 68 -1.29 -4.00 -1.61
CA SER A 68 -2.66 -3.75 -2.07
C SER A 68 -3.64 -4.80 -1.54
N GLU A 69 -3.26 -6.08 -1.62
CA GLU A 69 -4.07 -7.17 -1.09
C GLU A 69 -4.25 -7.05 0.42
N LYS A 70 -3.16 -6.81 1.16
CA LYS A 70 -3.19 -6.63 2.62
C LYS A 70 -4.11 -5.47 3.03
N LEU A 71 -3.98 -4.31 2.39
CA LEU A 71 -4.81 -3.14 2.67
C LEU A 71 -6.28 -3.38 2.31
N THR A 72 -6.55 -4.11 1.24
CA THR A 72 -7.90 -4.50 0.82
C THR A 72 -8.56 -5.42 1.85
N THR A 73 -7.82 -6.41 2.35
CA THR A 73 -8.28 -7.29 3.44
C THR A 73 -8.55 -6.47 4.70
N LYS A 74 -7.65 -5.56 5.07
CA LYS A 74 -7.83 -4.73 6.25
C LYS A 74 -9.05 -3.81 6.13
N LYS A 75 -9.31 -3.26 4.95
CA LYS A 75 -10.53 -2.49 4.68
C LYS A 75 -11.80 -3.32 4.90
N LYS A 76 -11.82 -4.58 4.49
CA LYS A 76 -12.97 -5.49 4.71
C LYS A 76 -13.17 -5.78 6.20
N GLU A 77 -12.09 -6.01 6.94
CA GLU A 77 -12.13 -6.22 8.40
C GLU A 77 -12.74 -5.01 9.11
N VAL A 78 -12.21 -3.81 8.85
CA VAL A 78 -12.70 -2.55 9.44
C VAL A 78 -14.17 -2.32 9.10
N ALA A 79 -14.59 -2.59 7.86
CA ALA A 79 -16.00 -2.46 7.47
C ALA A 79 -16.91 -3.44 8.23
N SER A 80 -16.45 -4.67 8.46
CA SER A 80 -17.16 -5.69 9.26
C SER A 80 -17.28 -5.27 10.72
N GLU A 81 -16.20 -4.81 11.33
CA GLU A 81 -16.18 -4.28 12.69
C GLU A 81 -17.12 -3.09 12.87
N LEU A 82 -17.12 -2.16 11.91
CA LEU A 82 -18.02 -1.01 11.92
C LEU A 82 -19.49 -1.43 11.83
N LYS A 83 -19.81 -2.38 10.94
CA LYS A 83 -21.17 -2.94 10.81
C LYS A 83 -21.64 -3.59 12.10
N ASN A 84 -20.78 -4.36 12.75
CA ASN A 84 -21.07 -5.00 14.04
C ASN A 84 -21.27 -3.96 15.15
N SER A 85 -20.41 -2.94 15.21
CA SER A 85 -20.52 -1.83 16.18
C SER A 85 -21.84 -1.06 16.03
N ILE A 86 -22.24 -0.71 14.81
CA ILE A 86 -23.52 -0.06 14.53
C ILE A 86 -24.69 -0.96 14.94
N SER A 87 -24.61 -2.25 14.62
CA SER A 87 -25.67 -3.21 14.97
C SER A 87 -25.81 -3.36 16.48
N ASN A 88 -24.70 -3.39 17.22
CA ASN A 88 -24.68 -3.44 18.67
C ASN A 88 -25.24 -2.15 19.29
N LYS A 89 -24.89 -0.97 18.76
CA LYS A 89 -25.49 0.31 19.18
C LYS A 89 -27.01 0.31 19.00
N LYS A 90 -27.52 -0.20 17.87
CA LYS A 90 -28.97 -0.31 17.62
C LYS A 90 -29.65 -1.23 18.64
N LYS A 91 -29.05 -2.39 18.95
CA LYS A 91 -29.56 -3.30 19.98
C LYS A 91 -29.61 -2.63 21.35
N ILE A 92 -28.51 -2.00 21.79
CA ILE A 92 -28.45 -1.31 23.10
C ILE A 92 -29.51 -0.23 23.21
N ASN A 93 -29.72 0.58 22.16
CA ASN A 93 -30.76 1.60 22.17
C ASN A 93 -32.17 0.99 22.22
N ALA A 94 -32.42 -0.13 21.54
CA ALA A 94 -33.71 -0.83 21.64
C ALA A 94 -34.00 -1.34 23.07
N TYR A 95 -32.97 -1.81 23.80
CA TYR A 95 -33.12 -2.23 25.19
C TYR A 95 -33.27 -1.08 26.18
N LYS A 96 -32.77 0.13 25.88
CA LYS A 96 -32.93 1.33 26.71
C LYS A 96 -34.27 2.05 26.51
N SER A 97 -34.95 1.78 25.40
CA SER A 97 -36.27 2.34 25.08
C SER A 97 -37.44 1.45 25.52
N LEU A 98 -37.15 0.34 26.21
CA LEU A 98 -38.10 -0.52 26.93
C LEU A 98 -38.04 -0.20 28.43
#